data_AF-A0AAX0VCE6-F1
#
_entry.id   AF-A0AAX0VCE6-F1
#
_cell.length_a   1.000
_cell.length_b   1.000
_cell.length_c   1.000
_cell.angle_alpha   90.00
_cell.angle_beta   90.00
_cell.angle_gamma   90.00
#
_symmetry.space_group_name_H-M   'P 1'
#
loop_
_entity.id
_entity.type
_entity.pdbx_description
1 polymer ?
#
loop_
_entity_poly.entity_id
_entity_poly.type
_entity_poly.pdbx_seq_one_letter_code
_entity_poly.pdbx_strand_id
1 'polypeptide(L)'
;MGIFDAFKIKDYKEQISKLEIENKQLQEKASIALTMQQMEPGTLQELINQKKDELVSLEKVFSNRKNESTTKIDELTNQQTLLQSKITRLQQEISECEGQLTSVKDDVSMEDFGLYKPRYNFASALDYKDKLDTVRKNQKEMIRTEIACEIFRPMSLDGSNSKGRSMQKKNCKQLIRSFNGECEAAISKVTYSNIDRITKRIEKSFEQLNKLNEPNGVQLNSQYLYSKIDELHLAYEYANKKQAEKCSYVN
;
A
#
# COMPACT_ATOMS: atom_id res chain seq x y z
N MET A 1 -14.94 25.18 -70.69
CA MET A 1 -15.49 25.78 -69.46
C MET A 1 -15.02 24.90 -68.29
N GLY A 2 -13.82 24.99 -67.74
CA GLY A 2 -13.05 26.16 -67.32
C GLY A 2 -12.95 26.09 -65.79
N ILE A 3 -11.96 25.38 -65.24
CA ILE A 3 -11.74 25.16 -63.78
C ILE A 3 -11.71 26.50 -63.01
N PHE A 4 -11.35 27.59 -63.70
CA PHE A 4 -11.36 28.96 -63.21
C PHE A 4 -12.77 29.52 -62.91
N ASP A 5 -13.81 29.08 -63.64
CA ASP A 5 -15.20 29.48 -63.39
C ASP A 5 -15.76 28.79 -62.13
N ALA A 6 -15.35 27.55 -61.86
CA ALA A 6 -15.76 26.83 -60.65
C ALA A 6 -15.19 27.48 -59.37
N PHE A 7 -13.97 28.01 -59.42
CA PHE A 7 -13.37 28.77 -58.32
C PHE A 7 -14.09 30.09 -58.08
N LYS A 8 -14.37 30.87 -59.13
CA LYS A 8 -15.15 32.12 -59.01
C LYS A 8 -16.56 31.87 -58.46
N ILE A 9 -17.23 30.81 -58.91
CA ILE A 9 -18.56 30.44 -58.39
C ILE A 9 -18.50 30.10 -56.90
N LYS A 10 -17.44 29.43 -56.44
CA LYS A 10 -17.24 29.14 -55.02
C LYS A 10 -17.02 30.43 -54.21
N ASP A 11 -16.17 31.33 -54.70
CA ASP A 11 -15.89 32.62 -54.05
C ASP A 11 -17.15 33.49 -54.00
N TYR A 12 -17.95 33.53 -55.07
CA TYR A 12 -19.22 34.23 -55.08
C TYR A 12 -20.24 33.63 -54.12
N LYS A 13 -20.33 32.30 -54.02
CA LYS A 13 -21.18 31.64 -53.01
C LYS A 13 -20.77 31.98 -51.58
N GLU A 14 -19.47 32.05 -51.31
CA GLU A 14 -18.96 32.42 -50.00
C GLU A 14 -19.24 33.90 -49.68
N GLN A 15 -19.12 34.79 -50.67
CA GLN A 15 -19.49 36.19 -50.53
C GLN A 15 -20.99 36.38 -50.31
N ILE A 16 -21.84 35.65 -51.04
CA ILE A 16 -23.29 35.68 -50.85
C ILE A 16 -23.63 35.21 -49.43
N SER A 17 -23.03 34.12 -48.95
CA SER A 17 -23.27 33.64 -47.59
C SER A 17 -22.84 34.65 -46.51
N LYS A 18 -21.70 35.33 -46.71
CA LYS A 18 -21.26 36.41 -45.81
C LYS A 18 -22.22 37.60 -45.83
N LEU A 19 -22.65 38.03 -47.01
CA LEU A 19 -23.60 39.12 -47.17
C LEU A 19 -24.97 38.78 -46.59
N GLU A 20 -25.42 37.53 -46.69
CA GLU A 20 -26.67 37.06 -46.06
C GLU A 20 -26.59 37.12 -44.53
N ILE A 21 -25.47 36.71 -43.94
CA ILE A 21 -25.24 36.81 -42.49
C ILE A 21 -25.21 38.28 -42.05
N GLU A 22 -24.48 39.13 -42.78
CA GLU A 22 -24.37 40.55 -42.48
C GLU A 22 -25.71 41.27 -42.61
N ASN A 23 -26.48 40.94 -43.65
CA ASN A 23 -27.81 41.52 -43.87
C ASN A 23 -28.78 41.08 -42.76
N LYS A 24 -28.72 39.82 -42.30
CA LYS A 24 -29.49 39.36 -41.14
C LYS A 24 -29.13 40.14 -39.87
N GLN A 25 -27.84 40.37 -39.61
CA GLN A 25 -27.39 41.18 -38.47
C GLN A 25 -27.84 42.65 -38.58
N LEU A 26 -27.82 43.22 -39.78
CA LEU A 26 -28.29 44.59 -40.04
C LEU A 26 -29.80 44.70 -39.85
N GLN A 27 -30.57 43.70 -40.28
CA GLN A 27 -32.02 43.63 -40.04
C GLN A 27 -32.35 43.53 -38.56
N GLU A 28 -31.63 42.71 -37.80
CA GLU A 28 -31.78 42.64 -36.34
C GLU A 28 -31.47 44.00 -35.69
N LYS A 29 -30.35 44.62 -36.03
CA LYS A 29 -29.99 45.96 -35.51
C LYS A 29 -31.04 47.03 -35.85
N ALA A 30 -31.54 47.03 -37.09
CA ALA A 30 -32.57 47.97 -37.53
C ALA A 30 -33.90 47.76 -36.78
N SER A 31 -34.29 46.50 -36.54
CA SER A 31 -35.51 46.19 -35.76
C SER A 31 -35.42 46.68 -34.32
N ILE A 32 -34.24 46.55 -33.69
CA ILE A 32 -33.97 47.06 -32.35
C ILE A 32 -34.03 48.60 -32.36
N ALA A 33 -33.39 49.25 -33.34
CA ALA A 33 -33.38 50.71 -33.48
C ALA A 33 -34.79 51.29 -33.68
N LEU A 34 -35.61 50.67 -34.53
CA LEU A 34 -37.00 51.09 -34.78
C LEU A 34 -37.84 50.97 -33.50
N THR A 35 -37.68 49.88 -32.75
CA THR A 35 -38.36 49.66 -31.48
C THR A 35 -37.95 50.73 -30.46
N MET A 36 -36.67 51.08 -30.38
CA MET A 36 -36.16 52.15 -29.50
C MET A 36 -36.70 53.53 -29.89
N GLN A 37 -36.96 53.80 -31.17
CA GLN A 37 -37.45 55.10 -31.64
C GLN A 37 -38.95 55.30 -31.40
N GLN A 38 -39.72 54.22 -31.27
CA GLN A 38 -41.17 54.23 -31.04
C GLN A 38 -41.55 54.28 -29.56
N MET A 39 -40.59 54.17 -28.65
CA MET A 39 -40.80 54.19 -27.21
C MET A 39 -40.73 55.63 -26.66
N GLU A 40 -41.68 56.01 -25.80
CA GLU A 40 -41.65 57.30 -25.07
C GLU A 40 -40.36 57.42 -24.21
N PRO A 41 -39.75 58.61 -24.07
CA PRO A 41 -38.49 58.78 -23.32
C PRO A 41 -38.49 58.20 -21.90
N GLY A 42 -39.66 58.16 -21.24
CA GLY A 42 -39.84 57.56 -19.93
C GLY A 42 -39.68 56.03 -19.92
N THR A 43 -40.15 55.33 -20.96
CA THR A 43 -40.07 53.86 -21.04
C THR A 43 -38.67 53.38 -21.43
N LEU A 44 -37.93 54.16 -22.22
CA LEU A 44 -36.49 53.91 -22.43
C LEU A 44 -35.70 54.02 -21.13
N GLN A 45 -35.99 55.04 -20.31
CA GLN A 45 -35.28 55.24 -19.05
C GLN A 45 -35.52 54.10 -18.07
N GLU A 46 -36.75 53.58 -18.04
CA GLU A 46 -37.14 52.44 -17.21
C GLU A 46 -36.45 51.14 -17.67
N LEU A 47 -36.37 50.90 -18.98
CA LEU A 47 -35.62 49.76 -19.54
C LEU A 47 -34.12 49.86 -19.28
N ILE A 48 -33.53 51.07 -19.38
CA ILE A 48 -32.12 51.31 -19.03
C ILE A 48 -31.85 50.99 -17.57
N ASN A 49 -32.75 51.38 -16.66
CA ASN A 49 -32.62 51.07 -15.24
C ASN A 49 -32.73 49.56 -14.98
N GLN A 50 -33.71 48.89 -15.59
CA GLN A 50 -33.83 47.42 -15.51
C GLN A 50 -32.57 46.70 -16.02
N LYS A 51 -32.01 47.14 -17.16
CA LYS A 51 -30.78 46.55 -17.70
C LYS A 51 -29.54 46.85 -16.87
N LYS A 52 -29.48 48.00 -16.19
CA LYS A 52 -28.43 48.28 -15.20
C LYS A 52 -28.54 47.36 -13.99
N ASP A 53 -29.74 47.15 -13.48
CA ASP A 53 -29.97 46.26 -12.33
C ASP A 53 -29.64 44.80 -12.68
N GLU A 54 -30.03 44.34 -13.87
CA GLU A 54 -29.63 43.03 -14.42
C GLU A 54 -28.10 42.92 -14.50
N LEU A 55 -27.40 43.94 -15.02
CA LEU A 55 -25.93 43.98 -15.12
C LEU A 55 -25.26 43.86 -13.76
N VAL A 56 -25.71 44.64 -12.77
CA VAL A 56 -25.17 44.60 -11.41
C VAL A 56 -25.38 43.23 -10.77
N SER A 57 -26.55 42.62 -10.99
CA SER A 57 -26.84 41.27 -10.48
C SER A 57 -25.92 40.22 -11.11
N LEU A 58 -25.66 40.35 -12.43
CA LEU A 58 -24.81 39.43 -13.17
C LEU A 58 -23.33 39.56 -12.78
N GLU A 59 -22.84 40.78 -12.60
CA GLU A 59 -21.48 41.04 -12.11
C GLU A 59 -21.26 40.43 -10.73
N LYS A 60 -22.25 40.51 -9.84
CA LYS A 60 -22.19 39.91 -8.51
C LYS A 60 -22.10 38.38 -8.58
N VAL A 61 -22.93 37.76 -9.43
CA VAL A 61 -22.89 36.30 -9.65
C VAL A 61 -21.55 35.87 -10.26
N PHE A 62 -21.03 36.62 -11.22
CA PHE A 62 -19.74 36.34 -11.85
C PHE A 62 -18.58 36.44 -10.86
N SER A 63 -18.57 37.49 -10.02
CA SER A 63 -17.58 37.68 -8.97
C SER A 63 -17.59 36.54 -7.95
N ASN A 64 -18.78 36.12 -7.51
CA ASN A 64 -18.93 34.98 -6.60
C ASN A 64 -18.39 33.67 -7.21
N ARG A 65 -18.80 33.33 -8.44
CA ARG A 65 -18.33 32.11 -9.14
C ARG A 65 -16.82 32.13 -9.38
N LYS A 66 -16.25 33.30 -9.67
CA LYS A 66 -14.81 33.49 -9.83
C LYS A 66 -14.08 33.20 -8.52
N ASN A 67 -14.58 33.70 -7.40
CA ASN A 67 -13.99 33.45 -6.08
C ASN A 67 -14.07 31.97 -5.70
N GLU A 68 -15.25 31.33 -5.89
CA GLU A 68 -15.43 29.89 -5.67
C GLU A 68 -14.47 29.04 -6.50
N SER A 69 -14.33 29.37 -7.79
CA SER A 69 -13.40 28.66 -8.68
C SER A 69 -11.94 28.84 -8.24
N THR A 70 -11.59 30.05 -7.77
CA THR A 70 -10.22 30.34 -7.28
C THR A 70 -9.93 29.53 -6.02
N THR A 71 -10.85 29.53 -5.04
CA THR A 71 -10.70 28.70 -3.83
C THR A 71 -10.59 27.21 -4.17
N LYS A 72 -11.31 26.74 -5.19
CA LYS A 72 -11.23 25.33 -5.58
C LYS A 72 -9.89 24.97 -6.23
N ILE A 73 -9.33 25.87 -7.03
CA ILE A 73 -8.00 25.72 -7.60
C ILE A 73 -6.95 25.66 -6.49
N ASP A 74 -7.04 26.52 -5.48
CA ASP A 74 -6.10 26.51 -4.35
C ASP A 74 -6.19 25.20 -3.55
N GLU A 75 -7.40 24.70 -3.28
CA GLU A 75 -7.61 23.39 -2.63
C GLU A 75 -6.98 22.24 -3.42
N LEU A 76 -7.23 22.18 -4.73
CA LEU A 76 -6.69 21.13 -5.59
C LEU A 76 -5.17 21.21 -5.69
N THR A 77 -4.60 22.42 -5.74
CA THR A 77 -3.16 22.64 -5.76
C THR A 77 -2.52 22.17 -4.45
N ASN A 78 -3.13 22.46 -3.30
CA ASN A 78 -2.68 21.97 -2.01
C ASN A 78 -2.76 20.44 -1.91
N GLN A 79 -3.82 19.82 -2.42
CA GLN A 79 -3.91 18.36 -2.48
C GLN A 79 -2.84 17.74 -3.38
N GLN A 80 -2.57 18.35 -4.53
CA GLN A 80 -1.55 17.88 -5.47
C GLN A 80 -0.16 17.94 -4.84
N THR A 81 0.19 19.02 -4.14
CA THR A 81 1.49 19.15 -3.44
C THR A 81 1.63 18.10 -2.33
N LEU A 82 0.58 17.85 -1.56
CA LEU A 82 0.58 16.82 -0.51
C LEU A 82 0.78 15.42 -1.11
N LEU A 83 0.05 15.07 -2.17
CA LEU A 83 0.21 13.79 -2.86
C LEU A 83 1.61 13.63 -3.45
N GLN A 84 2.17 14.69 -4.04
CA GLN A 84 3.53 14.68 -4.59
C GLN A 84 4.56 14.38 -3.49
N SER A 85 4.44 15.04 -2.33
CA SER A 85 5.34 14.78 -1.19
C SER A 85 5.25 13.33 -0.70
N LYS A 86 4.05 12.74 -0.72
CA LYS A 86 3.82 11.35 -0.32
C LYS A 86 4.43 10.36 -1.31
N ILE A 87 4.33 10.66 -2.61
CA ILE A 87 4.98 9.86 -3.67
C ILE A 87 6.49 9.88 -3.49
N THR A 88 7.10 11.05 -3.30
CA THR A 88 8.55 11.15 -3.09
C THR A 88 9.00 10.37 -1.86
N ARG A 89 8.25 10.45 -0.75
CA ARG A 89 8.56 9.67 0.45
C ARG A 89 8.49 8.16 0.19
N LEU A 90 7.44 7.69 -0.46
CA LEU A 90 7.28 6.27 -0.80
C LEU A 90 8.38 5.78 -1.75
N GLN A 91 8.80 6.60 -2.71
CA GLN A 91 9.92 6.26 -3.61
C GLN A 91 11.24 6.12 -2.85
N GLN A 92 11.48 6.97 -1.85
CA GLN A 92 12.66 6.85 -0.99
C GLN A 92 12.61 5.57 -0.15
N GLU A 93 11.47 5.27 0.48
CA GLU A 93 11.26 4.03 1.24
C GLU A 93 11.50 2.78 0.35
N ILE A 94 11.03 2.80 -0.91
CA ILE A 94 11.27 1.72 -1.88
C ILE A 94 12.77 1.56 -2.17
N SER A 95 13.47 2.65 -2.45
CA SER A 95 14.91 2.62 -2.76
C SER A 95 15.75 2.07 -1.60
N GLU A 96 15.40 2.44 -0.36
CA GLU A 96 16.05 1.90 0.84
C GLU A 96 15.81 0.38 0.98
N CYS A 97 14.57 -0.09 0.74
CA CYS A 97 14.25 -1.51 0.74
C CYS A 97 14.98 -2.29 -0.37
N GLU A 98 15.11 -1.72 -1.57
CA GLU A 98 15.85 -2.35 -2.68
C GLU A 98 17.36 -2.48 -2.37
N GLY A 99 17.94 -1.48 -1.72
CA GLY A 99 19.32 -1.53 -1.25
C GLY A 99 19.54 -2.66 -0.23
N GLN A 100 18.64 -2.77 0.75
CA GLN A 100 18.66 -3.88 1.72
C GLN A 100 18.50 -5.24 1.05
N LEU A 101 17.59 -5.36 0.07
CA LEU A 101 17.39 -6.60 -0.68
C LEU A 101 18.64 -7.03 -1.44
N THR A 102 19.39 -6.07 -2.01
CA THR A 102 20.64 -6.34 -2.73
C THR A 102 21.71 -6.86 -1.77
N SER A 103 21.88 -6.22 -0.61
CA SER A 103 22.79 -6.71 0.43
C SER A 103 22.43 -8.12 0.92
N VAL A 104 21.13 -8.42 1.07
CA VAL A 104 20.68 -9.77 1.45
C VAL A 104 20.95 -10.78 0.35
N LYS A 105 20.79 -10.41 -0.93
CA LYS A 105 21.12 -11.30 -2.06
C LYS A 105 22.61 -11.60 -2.15
N ASP A 106 23.47 -10.62 -1.89
CA ASP A 106 24.92 -10.82 -1.87
C ASP A 106 25.34 -11.76 -0.74
N ASP A 107 24.70 -11.64 0.43
CA ASP A 107 24.89 -12.57 1.56
C ASP A 107 24.44 -14.00 1.21
N VAL A 108 23.27 -14.17 0.55
CA VAL A 108 22.79 -15.47 0.06
C VAL A 108 23.73 -16.08 -0.98
N SER A 109 24.32 -15.25 -1.86
CA SER A 109 25.32 -15.69 -2.84
C SER A 109 26.58 -16.24 -2.16
N MET A 110 27.03 -15.66 -1.04
CA MET A 110 28.12 -16.21 -0.24
C MET A 110 27.75 -17.53 0.45
N GLU A 111 26.49 -17.69 0.88
CA GLU A 111 25.96 -18.94 1.44
C GLU A 111 25.97 -20.09 0.40
N ASP A 112 25.71 -19.80 -0.88
CA ASP A 112 25.79 -20.78 -1.98
C ASP A 112 27.20 -21.35 -2.20
N PHE A 113 28.26 -20.62 -1.79
CA PHE A 113 29.63 -21.13 -1.73
C PHE A 113 29.94 -21.96 -0.49
N GLY A 114 28.91 -22.24 0.33
CA GLY A 114 29.01 -23.06 1.52
C GLY A 114 29.77 -22.35 2.64
N LEU A 115 29.68 -21.02 2.75
CA LEU A 115 30.18 -20.23 3.89
C LEU A 115 29.00 -19.81 4.77
N TYR A 116 28.77 -20.51 5.89
CA TYR A 116 27.79 -20.09 6.89
C TYR A 116 28.27 -18.81 7.57
N LYS A 117 27.47 -17.74 7.48
CA LYS A 117 27.70 -16.49 8.21
C LYS A 117 27.07 -16.61 9.60
N PRO A 118 27.85 -16.64 10.70
CA PRO A 118 27.29 -16.70 12.04
C PRO A 118 26.34 -15.53 12.29
N ARG A 119 25.12 -15.84 12.75
CA ARG A 119 24.14 -14.84 13.18
C ARG A 119 24.53 -14.22 14.50
N TYR A 120 25.17 -15.00 15.37
CA TYR A 120 25.69 -14.52 16.64
C TYR A 120 27.20 -14.80 16.71
N ASN A 121 27.91 -13.91 17.40
CA ASN A 121 29.35 -14.04 17.64
C ASN A 121 29.64 -13.84 19.12
N PHE A 122 29.12 -14.74 19.97
CA PHE A 122 29.37 -14.65 21.41
C PHE A 122 30.75 -15.19 21.78
N ALA A 123 31.30 -14.64 22.86
CA ALA A 123 32.65 -14.96 23.31
C ALA A 123 32.78 -16.41 23.80
N SER A 124 31.76 -16.93 24.50
CA SER A 124 31.76 -18.25 25.12
C SER A 124 30.53 -19.09 24.76
N ALA A 125 30.63 -20.41 24.89
CA ALA A 125 29.47 -21.29 24.78
C ALA A 125 28.39 -21.03 25.85
N LEU A 126 28.76 -20.44 27.00
CA LEU A 126 27.82 -20.08 28.06
C LEU A 126 26.87 -18.96 27.59
N ASP A 127 27.39 -17.93 26.92
CA ASP A 127 26.60 -16.81 26.39
C ASP A 127 25.55 -17.29 25.38
N TYR A 128 25.92 -18.25 24.52
CA TYR A 128 24.99 -18.90 23.59
C TYR A 128 23.87 -19.63 24.33
N LYS A 129 24.19 -20.34 25.41
CA LYS A 129 23.22 -21.06 26.23
C LYS A 129 22.24 -20.08 26.90
N ASP A 130 22.74 -18.98 27.46
CA ASP A 130 21.92 -17.97 28.11
C ASP A 130 20.99 -17.28 27.11
N LYS A 131 21.47 -17.03 25.88
CA LYS A 131 20.63 -16.49 24.81
C LYS A 131 19.56 -17.50 24.36
N LEU A 132 19.90 -18.78 24.24
CA LEU A 132 18.95 -19.88 23.97
C LEU A 132 17.84 -19.92 25.03
N ASP A 133 18.21 -19.84 26.30
CA ASP A 133 17.25 -19.85 27.41
C ASP A 133 16.35 -18.61 27.38
N THR A 134 16.89 -17.46 26.99
CA THR A 134 16.12 -16.23 26.78
C THR A 134 15.10 -16.38 25.64
N VAL A 135 15.53 -16.93 24.49
CA VAL A 135 14.61 -17.20 23.36
C VAL A 135 13.51 -18.18 23.77
N ARG A 136 13.85 -19.26 24.47
CA ARG A 136 12.85 -20.22 24.99
C ARG A 136 11.91 -19.62 26.02
N LYS A 137 12.38 -18.72 26.87
CA LYS A 137 11.52 -17.95 27.79
C LYS A 137 10.54 -17.07 27.02
N ASN A 138 11.00 -16.35 25.99
CA ASN A 138 10.14 -15.53 25.14
C ASN A 138 9.08 -16.39 24.42
N GLN A 139 9.46 -17.54 23.87
CA GLN A 139 8.51 -18.47 23.26
C GLN A 139 7.45 -18.95 24.25
N LYS A 140 7.83 -19.30 25.49
CA LYS A 140 6.88 -19.66 26.56
C LYS A 140 5.93 -18.52 26.87
N GLU A 141 6.44 -17.29 26.92
CA GLU A 141 5.66 -16.10 27.18
C GLU A 141 4.66 -15.81 26.05
N MET A 142 5.05 -15.98 24.78
CA MET A 142 4.15 -15.86 23.62
C MET A 142 3.01 -16.88 23.66
N ILE A 143 3.27 -18.09 24.15
CA ILE A 143 2.22 -19.11 24.36
C ILE A 143 1.30 -18.68 25.53
N ARG A 144 1.88 -18.24 26.64
CA ARG A 144 1.15 -17.84 27.85
C ARG A 144 0.23 -16.64 27.59
N THR A 145 0.68 -15.69 26.79
CA THR A 145 -0.04 -14.47 26.42
C THR A 145 -0.97 -14.66 25.20
N GLU A 146 -1.09 -15.88 24.67
CA GLU A 146 -1.91 -16.22 23.51
C GLU A 146 -1.54 -15.44 22.22
N ILE A 147 -0.27 -15.04 22.06
CA ILE A 147 0.24 -14.33 20.88
C ILE A 147 0.85 -15.30 19.85
N ALA A 148 1.33 -16.46 20.29
CA ALA A 148 1.94 -17.47 19.41
C ALA A 148 0.96 -18.02 18.35
N CYS A 149 -0.34 -18.01 18.64
CA CYS A 149 -1.41 -18.40 17.71
C CYS A 149 -2.53 -17.37 17.76
N GLU A 150 -2.97 -16.92 16.59
CA GLU A 150 -4.01 -15.94 16.40
C GLU A 150 -5.32 -16.62 15.98
N ILE A 151 -6.43 -16.11 16.51
CA ILE A 151 -7.78 -16.43 16.03
C ILE A 151 -8.25 -15.26 15.16
N PHE A 152 -8.00 -15.34 13.85
CA PHE A 152 -8.29 -14.28 12.88
C PHE A 152 -9.75 -14.26 12.43
N ARG A 153 -10.45 -15.40 12.53
CA ARG A 153 -11.88 -15.51 12.23
C ARG A 153 -12.61 -16.16 13.39
N PRO A 154 -13.15 -15.39 14.35
CA PRO A 154 -13.96 -15.94 15.43
C PRO A 154 -15.18 -16.70 14.89
N MET A 155 -15.47 -17.88 15.47
CA MET A 155 -16.57 -18.73 15.04
C MET A 155 -17.51 -19.04 16.21
N SER A 156 -18.78 -19.31 15.90
CA SER A 156 -19.74 -19.90 16.84
C SER A 156 -19.76 -21.41 16.71
N LEU A 157 -19.99 -22.13 17.81
CA LEU A 157 -20.24 -23.57 17.82
C LEU A 157 -21.59 -23.84 18.48
N ASP A 158 -22.48 -24.56 17.78
CA ASP A 158 -23.86 -24.83 18.21
C ASP A 158 -24.62 -23.56 18.62
N GLY A 159 -24.47 -22.48 17.84
CA GLY A 159 -25.07 -21.18 18.15
C GLY A 159 -24.42 -20.39 19.29
N SER A 160 -23.31 -20.88 19.86
CA SER A 160 -22.60 -20.23 20.97
C SER A 160 -21.22 -19.72 20.56
N ASN A 161 -21.03 -18.40 20.66
CA ASN A 161 -19.74 -17.74 20.42
C ASN A 161 -18.68 -18.17 21.45
N SER A 162 -19.06 -18.37 22.71
CA SER A 162 -18.12 -18.79 23.77
C SER A 162 -17.63 -20.22 23.54
N LYS A 163 -18.50 -21.14 23.13
CA LYS A 163 -18.11 -22.51 22.75
C LYS A 163 -17.17 -22.50 21.55
N GLY A 164 -17.49 -21.73 20.50
CA GLY A 164 -16.65 -21.63 19.31
C GLY A 164 -15.27 -21.04 19.62
N ARG A 165 -15.21 -19.97 20.43
CA ARG A 165 -13.93 -19.42 20.90
C ARG A 165 -13.12 -20.44 21.72
N SER A 166 -13.78 -21.21 22.59
CA SER A 166 -13.11 -22.27 23.37
C SER A 166 -12.55 -23.38 22.46
N MET A 167 -13.29 -23.78 21.43
CA MET A 167 -12.82 -24.74 20.43
C MET A 167 -11.60 -24.19 19.67
N GLN A 168 -11.64 -22.94 19.21
CA GLN A 168 -10.52 -22.31 18.50
C GLN A 168 -9.27 -22.20 19.37
N LYS A 169 -9.43 -21.91 20.67
CA LYS A 169 -8.30 -21.96 21.62
C LYS A 169 -7.68 -23.36 21.74
N LYS A 170 -8.50 -24.43 21.72
CA LYS A 170 -8.00 -25.81 21.70
C LYS A 170 -7.24 -26.11 20.40
N ASN A 171 -7.75 -25.64 19.26
CA ASN A 171 -7.08 -25.78 17.97
C ASN A 171 -5.73 -25.05 17.96
N CYS A 172 -5.66 -23.81 18.47
CA CYS A 172 -4.39 -23.10 18.66
C CYS A 172 -3.40 -23.89 19.52
N LYS A 173 -3.86 -24.49 20.62
CA LYS A 173 -3.01 -25.32 21.49
C LYS A 173 -2.48 -26.56 20.77
N GLN A 174 -3.31 -27.21 19.96
CA GLN A 174 -2.89 -28.35 19.13
C GLN A 174 -1.88 -27.93 18.08
N LEU A 175 -2.16 -26.82 17.37
CA LEU A 175 -1.32 -26.24 16.34
C LEU A 175 0.09 -25.92 16.85
N ILE A 176 0.18 -25.22 17.99
CA ILE A 176 1.45 -24.89 18.66
C ILE A 176 2.22 -26.17 19.05
N ARG A 177 1.53 -27.21 19.56
CA ARG A 177 2.17 -28.48 19.93
C ARG A 177 2.75 -29.21 18.73
N SER A 178 1.97 -29.31 17.65
CA SER A 178 2.42 -29.95 16.41
C SER A 178 3.65 -29.24 15.85
N PHE A 179 3.58 -27.90 15.73
CA PHE A 179 4.71 -27.11 15.24
C PHE A 179 5.95 -27.26 16.13
N ASN A 180 5.79 -27.18 17.46
CA ASN A 180 6.91 -27.36 18.38
C ASN A 180 7.58 -28.73 18.26
N GLY A 181 6.79 -29.80 18.13
CA GLY A 181 7.33 -31.15 17.93
C GLY A 181 8.11 -31.28 16.62
N GLU A 182 7.62 -30.67 15.54
CA GLU A 182 8.31 -30.65 14.25
C GLU A 182 9.60 -29.82 14.29
N CYS A 183 9.58 -28.66 14.95
CA CYS A 183 10.76 -27.83 15.16
C CYS A 183 11.81 -28.55 16.01
N GLU A 184 11.44 -29.16 17.14
CA GLU A 184 12.37 -29.86 18.02
C GLU A 184 13.06 -31.02 17.28
N ALA A 185 12.30 -31.83 16.54
CA ALA A 185 12.83 -32.92 15.75
C ALA A 185 13.71 -32.47 14.56
N ALA A 186 13.52 -31.24 14.09
CA ALA A 186 14.35 -30.64 13.03
C ALA A 186 15.63 -30.04 13.62
N ILE A 187 15.52 -29.19 14.65
CA ILE A 187 16.63 -28.50 15.32
C ILE A 187 17.62 -29.51 15.92
N SER A 188 17.15 -30.63 16.47
CA SER A 188 18.03 -31.64 17.07
C SER A 188 19.01 -32.31 16.08
N LYS A 189 18.80 -32.15 14.77
CA LYS A 189 19.59 -32.76 13.69
C LYS A 189 20.40 -31.73 12.89
N VAL A 190 20.51 -30.50 13.40
CA VAL A 190 21.19 -29.41 12.70
C VAL A 190 22.71 -29.62 12.63
N THR A 191 23.25 -29.41 11.44
CA THR A 191 24.68 -29.41 11.11
C THR A 191 24.98 -28.24 10.18
N TYR A 192 26.26 -27.92 10.01
CA TYR A 192 26.70 -26.87 9.08
C TYR A 192 26.13 -27.08 7.68
N SER A 193 26.21 -28.31 7.18
CA SER A 193 25.81 -28.69 5.83
C SER A 193 24.31 -28.70 5.57
N ASN A 194 23.47 -28.58 6.61
CA ASN A 194 22.03 -28.77 6.47
C ASN A 194 21.17 -27.68 7.13
N ILE A 195 21.78 -26.63 7.69
CA ILE A 195 21.05 -25.59 8.41
C ILE A 195 19.97 -24.95 7.53
N ASP A 196 20.27 -24.57 6.29
CA ASP A 196 19.29 -23.96 5.38
C ASP A 196 18.16 -24.92 5.00
N ARG A 197 18.50 -26.21 4.85
CA ARG A 197 17.51 -27.26 4.61
C ARG A 197 16.58 -27.42 5.80
N ILE A 198 17.09 -27.29 7.03
CA ILE A 198 16.28 -27.35 8.24
C ILE A 198 15.46 -26.07 8.42
N THR A 199 16.00 -24.89 8.12
CA THR A 199 15.26 -23.62 8.10
C THR A 199 14.05 -23.73 7.18
N LYS A 200 14.27 -24.13 5.91
CA LYS A 200 13.19 -24.37 4.94
C LYS A 200 12.18 -25.40 5.40
N ARG A 201 12.62 -26.43 6.15
CA ARG A 201 11.72 -27.44 6.72
C ARG A 201 10.82 -26.84 7.81
N ILE A 202 11.35 -25.97 8.67
CA ILE A 202 10.57 -25.27 9.70
C ILE A 202 9.57 -24.31 9.06
N GLU A 203 10.00 -23.52 8.07
CA GLU A 203 9.12 -22.61 7.33
C GLU A 203 7.98 -23.36 6.63
N LYS A 204 8.30 -24.46 5.94
CA LYS A 204 7.30 -25.30 5.28
C LYS A 204 6.33 -25.94 6.27
N SER A 205 6.80 -26.37 7.44
CA SER A 205 5.94 -26.87 8.52
C SER A 205 4.93 -25.80 8.96
N PHE A 206 5.42 -24.59 9.22
CA PHE A 206 4.58 -23.44 9.58
C PHE A 206 3.50 -23.15 8.53
N GLU A 207 3.90 -23.07 7.25
CA GLU A 207 2.98 -22.83 6.13
C GLU A 207 1.91 -23.93 6.02
N GLN A 208 2.32 -25.20 6.07
CA GLN A 208 1.41 -26.34 5.96
C GLN A 208 0.41 -26.39 7.11
N LEU A 209 0.88 -26.17 8.34
CA LEU A 209 0.05 -26.16 9.53
C LEU A 209 -0.95 -25.01 9.53
N ASN A 210 -0.53 -23.81 9.10
CA ASN A 210 -1.43 -22.67 8.95
C ASN A 210 -2.47 -22.89 7.86
N LYS A 211 -2.05 -23.40 6.68
CA LYS A 211 -2.97 -23.72 5.59
C LYS A 211 -4.01 -24.77 6.01
N LEU A 212 -3.61 -25.79 6.77
CA LEU A 212 -4.53 -26.81 7.29
C LEU A 212 -5.55 -26.24 8.28
N ASN A 213 -5.18 -25.19 9.03
CA ASN A 213 -6.03 -24.59 10.06
C ASN A 213 -6.77 -23.32 9.63
N GLU A 214 -6.55 -22.86 8.41
CA GLU A 214 -7.27 -21.72 7.82
C GLU A 214 -8.81 -21.89 7.93
N PRO A 215 -9.42 -23.06 7.62
CA PRO A 215 -10.87 -23.23 7.76
C PRO A 215 -11.35 -23.13 9.22
N ASN A 216 -10.47 -23.41 10.18
CA ASN A 216 -10.75 -23.31 11.61
C ASN A 216 -10.63 -21.87 12.15
N GLY A 217 -10.22 -20.92 11.30
CA GLY A 217 -10.08 -19.51 11.67
C GLY A 217 -8.92 -19.22 12.62
N VAL A 218 -7.91 -20.10 12.66
CA VAL A 218 -6.73 -19.97 13.52
C VAL A 218 -5.43 -20.16 12.74
N GLN A 219 -4.38 -19.45 13.14
CA GLN A 219 -3.06 -19.54 12.51
C GLN A 219 -1.95 -19.26 13.52
N LEU A 220 -0.77 -19.83 13.30
CA LEU A 220 0.46 -19.44 14.01
C LEU A 220 0.90 -18.05 13.56
N ASN A 221 1.39 -17.28 14.51
CA ASN A 221 1.95 -15.95 14.25
C ASN A 221 3.37 -16.06 13.68
N SER A 222 3.69 -15.28 12.66
CA SER A 222 5.03 -15.23 12.05
C SER A 222 6.14 -14.86 13.05
N GLN A 223 5.85 -14.05 14.08
CA GLN A 223 6.81 -13.78 15.16
C GLN A 223 7.24 -15.07 15.88
N TYR A 224 6.34 -16.04 16.00
CA TYR A 224 6.64 -17.32 16.63
C TYR A 224 7.54 -18.19 15.72
N LEU A 225 7.32 -18.15 14.40
CA LEU A 225 8.21 -18.76 13.41
C LEU A 225 9.62 -18.19 13.51
N TYR A 226 9.76 -16.86 13.49
CA TYR A 226 11.07 -16.22 13.58
C TYR A 226 11.79 -16.58 14.88
N SER A 227 11.08 -16.65 16.00
CA SER A 227 11.66 -17.09 17.27
C SER A 227 12.15 -18.55 17.23
N LYS A 228 11.53 -19.43 16.44
CA LYS A 228 11.99 -20.81 16.21
C LYS A 228 13.19 -20.89 15.28
N ILE A 229 13.26 -20.02 14.26
CA ILE A 229 14.44 -19.89 13.40
C ILE A 229 15.63 -19.37 14.23
N ASP A 230 15.43 -18.39 15.12
CA ASP A 230 16.49 -17.95 16.03
C ASP A 230 16.97 -19.05 16.97
N GLU A 231 16.05 -19.87 17.50
CA GLU A 231 16.41 -21.05 18.29
C GLU A 231 17.27 -22.04 17.49
N LEU A 232 16.95 -22.28 16.22
CA LEU A 232 17.73 -23.14 15.32
C LEU A 232 19.17 -22.64 15.17
N HIS A 233 19.36 -21.36 14.82
CA HIS A 233 20.69 -20.77 14.63
C HIS A 233 21.51 -20.78 15.92
N LEU A 234 20.89 -20.42 17.06
CA LEU A 234 21.60 -20.45 18.34
C LEU A 234 21.97 -21.88 18.77
N ALA A 235 21.09 -22.86 18.54
CA ALA A 235 21.38 -24.26 18.84
C ALA A 235 22.56 -24.78 18.03
N TYR A 236 22.62 -24.39 16.76
CA TYR A 236 23.73 -24.70 15.87
C TYR A 236 25.05 -24.06 16.33
N GLU A 237 25.05 -22.74 16.55
CA GLU A 237 26.26 -22.00 16.93
C GLU A 237 26.77 -22.38 18.33
N TYR A 238 25.85 -22.68 19.26
CA TYR A 238 26.19 -23.25 20.57
C TYR A 238 26.94 -24.58 20.42
N ALA A 239 26.44 -25.50 19.58
CA ALA A 239 27.06 -26.79 19.37
C ALA A 239 28.48 -26.66 18.76
N ASN A 240 28.64 -25.75 17.79
CA ASN A 240 29.95 -25.45 17.21
C ASN A 240 30.93 -24.89 18.25
N LYS A 241 30.50 -23.88 19.02
CA LYS A 241 31.37 -23.22 20.00
C LYS A 241 31.82 -24.20 21.08
N LYS A 242 30.90 -25.02 21.58
CA LYS A 242 31.19 -26.08 22.54
C LYS A 242 32.20 -27.11 22.00
N GLN A 243 32.11 -27.46 20.72
CA GLN A 243 33.08 -28.35 20.08
C GLN A 243 34.46 -27.69 19.93
N ALA A 244 34.50 -26.41 19.53
CA ALA A 244 35.74 -25.64 19.38
C ALA A 244 36.48 -25.49 20.71
N GLU A 245 35.77 -25.12 21.78
CA GLU A 245 36.33 -25.06 23.14
C GLU A 245 36.91 -26.43 23.54
N LYS A 246 36.17 -27.52 23.33
CA LYS A 246 36.66 -28.88 23.62
C LYS A 246 37.94 -29.25 22.87
N CYS A 247 38.04 -28.94 21.57
CA CYS A 247 39.25 -29.20 20.79
C CYS A 247 40.44 -28.32 21.22
N SER A 248 40.18 -27.13 21.77
CA SER A 248 41.22 -26.20 22.23
C SER A 248 41.91 -26.66 23.51
N TYR A 249 41.23 -27.45 24.35
CA TYR A 249 41.79 -28.02 25.59
C TYR A 249 42.58 -29.33 25.40
N VAL A 250 42.65 -29.85 24.17
CA VAL A 250 43.27 -31.15 23.85
C VAL A 250 44.64 -30.98 23.15
N ASN A 251 45.06 -29.73 22.87
CA ASN A 251 46.39 -29.38 22.38
C ASN A 251 47.17 -28.61 23.45
#